data_AF-A0AAW9KBL5-F1
#
_entry.id   AF-A0AAW9KBL5-F1
#
_cell.length_a   1.000
_cell.length_b   1.000
_cell.length_c   1.000
_cell.angle_alpha   90.00
_cell.angle_beta   90.00
_cell.angle_gamma   90.00
#
_symmetry.space_group_name_H-M   'P 1'
#
loop_
_entity.id
_entity.type
_entity.pdbx_description
1 polymer ?
#
loop_
_entity_poly.entity_id
_entity_poly.type
_entity_poly.pdbx_seq_one_letter_code
_entity_poly.pdbx_strand_id
1 'polypeptide(L)'
;MILAASFLIVDSEGFSPSIYTDKTGHPTIGYGYNLSVYSYEGKRITKAYGLLTDILKENYKAILSYGWYKNLDAMRRMVILDLSYNLGLNGLLKFKQFIKAIEDKNYALAVERLQKSPYFNQVKKRASRNMEILKLGGCEKHCKKKYTIEKVIKKVGLELKSKSVMPYFFNEYDLTKNANRKEPERLRSQIISILMKTPKGREILKEYLNEGCILLGE
;
A
#
# COMPACT_ATOMS: atom_id res chain seq x y z
N MET A 1 1.73 -4.38 -6.83
CA MET A 1 0.69 -3.41 -6.46
C MET A 1 0.19 -3.65 -5.04
N ILE A 2 -0.27 -4.85 -4.70
CA ILE A 2 -0.79 -5.20 -3.36
C ILE A 2 0.25 -4.99 -2.27
N LEU A 3 1.48 -5.45 -2.52
CA LEU A 3 2.56 -5.28 -1.55
C LEU A 3 2.84 -3.80 -1.26
N ALA A 4 2.93 -2.98 -2.31
CA ALA A 4 3.17 -1.55 -2.20
C ALA A 4 2.06 -0.82 -1.41
N ALA A 5 0.80 -1.08 -1.76
CA ALA A 5 -0.35 -0.52 -1.06
C ALA A 5 -0.41 -0.96 0.40
N SER A 6 -0.03 -2.22 0.70
CA SER A 6 0.02 -2.71 2.08
C SER A 6 0.98 -1.90 2.96
N PHE A 7 2.07 -1.36 2.40
CA PHE A 7 2.98 -0.50 3.16
C PHE A 7 2.36 0.84 3.54
N LEU A 8 1.64 1.49 2.63
CA LEU A 8 0.92 2.72 2.95
C LEU A 8 -0.07 2.50 4.10
N ILE A 9 -0.79 1.39 4.06
CA ILE A 9 -1.80 1.07 5.07
C ILE A 9 -1.14 0.80 6.42
N VAL A 10 -0.09 -0.03 6.46
CA VAL A 10 0.59 -0.34 7.73
C VAL A 10 1.25 0.87 8.36
N ASP A 11 1.80 1.79 7.56
CA ASP A 11 2.32 3.06 8.07
C ASP A 11 1.22 3.96 8.65
N SER A 12 0.00 3.88 8.10
CA SER A 12 -1.12 4.73 8.51
C SER A 12 -1.90 4.19 9.70
N GLU A 13 -2.22 2.89 9.69
CA GLU A 13 -3.08 2.22 10.66
C GLU A 13 -2.31 1.78 11.91
N GLY A 14 -1.02 1.44 11.74
CA GLY A 14 -0.29 0.73 12.79
C GLY A 14 -0.81 -0.69 13.00
N PHE A 15 -0.32 -1.37 14.03
CA PHE A 15 -0.71 -2.75 14.35
C PHE A 15 -1.31 -2.84 15.76
N SER A 16 -2.48 -3.44 15.88
CA SER A 16 -3.05 -3.86 17.15
C SER A 16 -3.24 -5.38 17.22
N PRO A 17 -2.63 -6.09 18.20
CA PRO A 17 -2.83 -7.53 18.36
C PRO A 17 -4.20 -7.92 18.93
N SER A 18 -4.89 -6.95 19.55
CA SER A 18 -6.19 -7.09 20.20
C SER A 18 -7.20 -6.12 19.61
N ILE A 19 -8.49 -6.36 19.84
CA ILE A 19 -9.56 -5.46 19.40
C ILE A 19 -9.42 -4.09 20.09
N TYR A 20 -9.58 -3.03 19.33
CA TYR A 20 -9.69 -1.64 19.78
C TYR A 20 -10.85 -0.94 19.08
N THR A 21 -11.28 0.21 19.61
CA THR A 21 -12.27 1.07 18.96
C THR A 21 -11.56 2.11 18.11
N ASP A 22 -11.88 2.19 16.83
CA ASP A 22 -11.28 3.19 15.93
C ASP A 22 -11.87 4.60 16.13
N LYS A 23 -11.35 5.57 15.35
CA LYS A 23 -11.79 6.98 15.41
C LYS A 23 -13.25 7.19 15.01
N THR A 24 -13.85 6.22 14.33
CA THR A 24 -15.25 6.22 13.89
C THR A 24 -16.16 5.39 14.80
N GLY A 25 -15.63 4.85 15.89
CA GLY A 25 -16.40 4.07 16.87
C GLY A 25 -16.55 2.59 16.51
N HIS A 26 -15.86 2.09 15.50
CA HIS A 26 -15.99 0.70 15.07
C HIS A 26 -14.96 -0.22 15.74
N PRO A 27 -15.35 -1.44 16.16
CA PRO A 27 -14.42 -2.46 16.63
C PRO A 27 -13.47 -2.87 15.50
N THR A 28 -12.17 -2.78 15.76
CA THR A 28 -11.11 -2.95 14.76
C THR A 28 -9.94 -3.74 15.35
N ILE A 29 -9.22 -4.50 14.51
CA ILE A 29 -8.09 -5.32 14.93
C ILE A 29 -6.98 -5.37 13.86
N GLY A 30 -5.75 -5.73 14.22
CA GLY A 30 -4.64 -5.91 13.27
C GLY A 30 -4.23 -4.60 12.62
N TYR A 31 -4.24 -4.58 11.28
CA TYR A 31 -3.91 -3.41 10.47
C TYR A 31 -5.18 -2.68 10.01
N GLY A 32 -5.99 -2.20 10.95
CA GLY A 32 -7.23 -1.50 10.63
C GLY A 32 -8.35 -2.40 10.08
N TYR A 33 -8.42 -3.67 10.48
CA TYR A 33 -9.45 -4.62 10.05
C TYR A 33 -10.76 -4.39 10.82
N ASN A 34 -11.73 -3.75 10.20
CA ASN A 34 -13.01 -3.37 10.81
C ASN A 34 -13.96 -4.58 10.95
N LEU A 35 -14.26 -4.95 12.20
CA LEU A 35 -15.06 -6.11 12.56
C LEU A 35 -16.58 -5.90 12.39
N SER A 36 -17.01 -4.66 12.15
CA SER A 36 -18.40 -4.36 11.77
C SER A 36 -18.69 -4.67 10.30
N VAL A 37 -17.63 -4.73 9.48
CA VAL A 37 -17.72 -4.97 8.04
C VAL A 37 -17.28 -6.39 7.70
N TYR A 38 -16.24 -6.88 8.37
CA TYR A 38 -15.64 -8.17 8.08
C TYR A 38 -15.64 -9.07 9.31
N SER A 39 -15.84 -10.37 9.11
CA SER A 39 -15.86 -11.34 10.20
C SER A 39 -14.46 -11.86 10.51
N TYR A 40 -14.12 -11.94 11.80
CA TYR A 40 -12.91 -12.61 12.28
C TYR A 40 -13.21 -13.43 13.53
N GLU A 41 -12.89 -14.72 13.49
CA GLU A 41 -13.00 -15.61 14.64
C GLU A 41 -11.68 -15.63 15.41
N GLY A 42 -11.68 -15.03 16.60
CA GLY A 42 -10.54 -15.07 17.52
C GLY A 42 -10.40 -13.81 18.37
N LYS A 43 -10.00 -13.99 19.63
CA LYS A 43 -9.75 -12.87 20.57
C LYS A 43 -8.43 -12.12 20.29
N ARG A 44 -7.51 -12.75 19.57
CA ARG A 44 -6.20 -12.20 19.17
C ARG A 44 -5.94 -12.50 17.71
N ILE A 45 -5.40 -11.52 16.99
CA ILE A 45 -5.15 -11.67 15.56
C ILE A 45 -3.84 -12.39 15.29
N THR A 46 -3.91 -13.46 14.51
CA THR A 46 -2.74 -14.28 14.13
C THR A 46 -2.33 -14.11 12.66
N LYS A 47 -3.25 -13.65 11.81
CA LYS A 47 -3.06 -13.52 10.36
C LYS A 47 -3.32 -12.10 9.83
N ALA A 48 -2.99 -11.07 10.61
CA ALA A 48 -3.31 -9.67 10.29
C ALA A 48 -2.87 -9.23 8.89
N TYR A 49 -1.67 -9.62 8.45
CA TYR A 49 -1.20 -9.27 7.12
C TYR A 49 -1.97 -10.01 6.01
N GLY A 50 -2.34 -11.27 6.23
CA GLY A 50 -3.15 -12.04 5.28
C GLY A 50 -4.49 -11.35 5.03
N LEU A 51 -5.21 -11.02 6.10
CA LEU A 51 -6.48 -10.30 6.06
C LEU A 51 -6.38 -8.96 5.31
N LEU A 52 -5.33 -8.17 5.62
CA LEU A 52 -5.04 -6.94 4.89
C LEU A 52 -4.87 -7.19 3.38
N THR A 53 -4.06 -8.18 3.01
CA THR A 53 -3.80 -8.46 1.58
C THR A 53 -5.01 -9.01 0.86
N ASP A 54 -5.90 -9.73 1.55
CA ASP A 54 -7.10 -10.29 0.94
C ASP A 54 -8.10 -9.18 0.61
N ILE A 55 -8.36 -8.25 1.53
CA ILE A 55 -9.16 -7.04 1.24
C ILE A 55 -8.54 -6.24 0.09
N LEU A 56 -7.21 -6.04 0.11
CA LEU A 56 -6.53 -5.32 -0.96
C LEU A 56 -6.69 -5.99 -2.33
N LYS A 57 -6.62 -7.33 -2.40
CA LYS A 57 -6.84 -8.08 -3.65
C LYS A 57 -8.27 -7.93 -4.14
N GLU A 58 -9.24 -8.01 -3.23
CA GLU A 58 -10.67 -7.82 -3.55
C GLU A 58 -10.93 -6.41 -4.09
N ASN A 59 -10.47 -5.38 -3.36
CA ASN A 59 -10.57 -3.99 -3.80
C ASN A 59 -9.86 -3.76 -5.13
N TYR A 60 -8.67 -4.32 -5.32
CA TYR A 60 -7.92 -4.21 -6.57
C TYR A 60 -8.67 -4.86 -7.73
N LYS A 61 -9.18 -6.08 -7.56
CA LYS A 61 -9.98 -6.77 -8.58
C LYS A 61 -11.23 -5.96 -8.95
N ALA A 62 -11.91 -5.39 -7.97
CA ALA A 62 -13.10 -4.58 -8.19
C ALA A 62 -12.78 -3.22 -8.85
N ILE A 63 -11.76 -2.51 -8.38
CA ILE A 63 -11.36 -1.21 -8.94
C ILE A 63 -10.77 -1.34 -10.35
N LEU A 64 -10.18 -2.49 -10.68
CA LEU A 64 -9.70 -2.76 -12.03
C LEU A 64 -10.81 -2.74 -13.09
N SER A 65 -12.10 -2.80 -12.75
CA SER A 65 -13.17 -2.63 -13.75
C SER A 65 -13.31 -1.17 -14.22
N TYR A 66 -12.73 -0.21 -13.51
CA TYR A 66 -12.88 1.22 -13.80
C TYR A 66 -11.74 1.73 -14.71
N GLY A 67 -12.09 2.28 -15.87
CA GLY A 67 -11.12 2.78 -16.86
C GLY A 67 -10.19 3.85 -16.32
N TRP A 68 -10.72 4.80 -15.54
CA TRP A 68 -9.91 5.87 -14.91
C TRP A 68 -8.79 5.32 -14.04
N TYR A 69 -9.00 4.19 -13.33
CA TYR A 69 -7.98 3.58 -12.51
C TYR A 69 -6.90 2.90 -13.34
N LYS A 70 -7.29 2.17 -14.41
CA LYS A 70 -6.35 1.52 -15.33
C LYS A 70 -5.39 2.53 -15.97
N ASN A 71 -5.81 3.78 -16.14
CA ASN A 71 -4.98 4.80 -16.80
C ASN A 71 -3.99 5.50 -15.86
N LEU A 72 -4.03 5.20 -14.56
CA LEU A 72 -3.09 5.76 -13.58
C LEU A 72 -1.73 5.03 -13.62
N ASP A 73 -0.68 5.76 -13.27
CA ASP A 73 0.63 5.18 -12.96
C ASP A 73 0.60 4.40 -11.63
N ALA A 74 1.66 3.64 -11.38
CA ALA A 74 1.73 2.73 -10.25
C ALA A 74 1.59 3.42 -8.88
N MET A 75 2.15 4.62 -8.70
CA MET A 75 2.09 5.35 -7.42
C MET A 75 0.69 5.87 -7.16
N ARG A 76 0.03 6.40 -8.18
CA ARG A 76 -1.37 6.85 -8.06
C ARG A 76 -2.32 5.68 -7.84
N ARG A 77 -2.13 4.55 -8.53
CA ARG A 77 -2.91 3.32 -8.27
C ARG A 77 -2.76 2.83 -6.83
N MET A 78 -1.55 2.94 -6.27
CA MET A 78 -1.28 2.58 -4.88
C MET A 78 -2.08 3.47 -3.91
N VAL A 79 -2.14 4.78 -4.13
CA VAL A 79 -2.94 5.69 -3.30
C VAL A 79 -4.43 5.40 -3.42
N ILE A 80 -4.93 5.12 -4.62
CA ILE A 80 -6.34 4.77 -4.81
C ILE A 80 -6.70 3.48 -4.06
N LEU A 81 -5.80 2.48 -4.02
CA LEU A 81 -6.01 1.28 -3.20
C LEU A 81 -6.01 1.60 -1.71
N ASP A 82 -5.10 2.45 -1.23
CA ASP A 82 -5.07 2.89 0.17
C ASP A 82 -6.39 3.60 0.57
N LEU A 83 -6.89 4.51 -0.28
CA LEU A 83 -8.19 5.17 -0.10
C LEU A 83 -9.34 4.15 -0.09
N SER A 84 -9.33 3.18 -1.01
CA SER A 84 -10.37 2.15 -1.08
C SER A 84 -10.41 1.25 0.16
N TYR A 85 -9.26 1.02 0.79
CA TYR A 85 -9.19 0.25 2.04
C TYR A 85 -9.79 1.05 3.19
N ASN A 86 -9.44 2.33 3.32
CA ASN A 86 -9.92 3.18 4.40
C ASN A 86 -11.41 3.51 4.31
N LEU A 87 -11.88 3.85 3.10
CA LEU A 87 -13.24 4.33 2.87
C LEU A 87 -14.20 3.20 2.50
N GLY A 88 -13.68 2.02 2.16
CA GLY A 88 -14.38 1.03 1.35
C GLY A 88 -14.53 1.49 -0.11
N LEU A 89 -14.70 0.53 -1.02
CA LEU A 89 -14.87 0.84 -2.45
C LEU A 89 -16.07 1.78 -2.70
N ASN A 90 -17.22 1.46 -2.12
CA ASN A 90 -18.42 2.28 -2.27
C ASN A 90 -18.26 3.68 -1.67
N GLY A 91 -17.49 3.82 -0.59
CA GLY A 91 -17.15 5.11 -0.01
C GLY A 91 -16.30 5.94 -0.97
N LEU A 92 -15.23 5.36 -1.52
CA LEU A 92 -14.38 6.00 -2.52
C LEU A 92 -15.18 6.48 -3.75
N LEU A 93 -16.09 5.65 -4.27
CA LEU A 93 -16.88 5.98 -5.47
C LEU A 93 -17.85 7.16 -5.27
N LYS A 94 -18.14 7.56 -4.02
CA LYS A 94 -18.91 8.78 -3.73
C LYS A 94 -18.13 10.06 -4.01
N PHE A 95 -16.81 10.00 -4.13
CA PHE A 95 -15.93 11.15 -4.35
C PHE A 95 -15.89 11.52 -5.85
N LYS A 96 -17.07 11.77 -6.43
CA LYS A 96 -17.25 11.94 -7.89
C LYS A 96 -16.37 13.04 -8.48
N GLN A 97 -16.24 14.18 -7.82
CA GLN A 97 -15.40 15.29 -8.29
C GLN A 97 -13.90 14.98 -8.23
N PHE A 98 -13.46 14.22 -7.21
CA PHE A 98 -12.09 13.74 -7.13
C PHE A 98 -11.80 12.74 -8.26
N ILE A 99 -12.67 11.76 -8.46
CA ILE A 99 -12.52 10.76 -9.53
C ILE A 99 -12.52 11.44 -10.90
N LYS A 100 -13.39 12.44 -11.12
CA LYS A 100 -13.40 13.20 -12.37
C LYS A 100 -12.08 13.92 -12.61
N ALA A 101 -11.53 14.59 -11.59
CA ALA A 101 -10.23 15.24 -11.70
C ALA A 101 -9.09 14.25 -11.98
N ILE A 102 -9.15 13.03 -11.42
CA ILE A 102 -8.21 11.94 -11.72
C ILE A 102 -8.33 11.50 -13.18
N GLU A 103 -9.55 11.31 -13.68
CA GLU A 103 -9.82 10.93 -15.07
C GLU A 103 -9.30 11.99 -16.06
N ASP A 104 -9.48 13.27 -15.73
CA ASP A 104 -8.98 14.41 -16.49
C ASP A 104 -7.47 14.65 -16.31
N LYS A 105 -6.78 13.77 -15.54
CA LYS A 105 -5.36 13.89 -15.16
C LYS A 105 -5.02 15.22 -14.46
N ASN A 106 -6.02 15.93 -13.93
CA ASN A 106 -5.85 17.16 -13.17
C ASN A 106 -5.61 16.82 -11.69
N TYR A 107 -4.38 16.36 -11.40
CA TYR A 107 -4.01 15.91 -10.05
C TYR A 107 -3.98 17.02 -9.02
N ALA A 108 -3.72 18.27 -9.42
CA ALA A 108 -3.81 19.43 -8.54
C ALA A 108 -5.25 19.62 -8.03
N LEU A 109 -6.22 19.57 -8.95
CA LEU A 109 -7.64 19.62 -8.58
C LEU A 109 -8.05 18.39 -7.76
N ALA A 110 -7.57 17.20 -8.11
CA ALA A 110 -7.87 15.98 -7.34
C ALA A 110 -7.42 16.12 -5.87
N VAL A 111 -6.22 16.65 -5.65
CA VAL A 111 -5.69 16.94 -4.31
C VAL A 111 -6.57 17.95 -3.56
N GLU A 112 -6.99 19.03 -4.21
CA GLU A 112 -7.90 20.02 -3.62
C GLU A 112 -9.25 19.38 -3.20
N ARG A 113 -9.83 18.53 -4.07
CA ARG A 113 -11.08 17.82 -3.77
C ARG A 113 -10.94 16.87 -2.58
N LEU A 114 -9.81 16.17 -2.47
CA LEU A 114 -9.53 15.34 -1.29
C LEU A 114 -9.34 16.18 -0.04
N GLN A 115 -8.63 17.30 -0.11
CA GLN A 115 -8.37 18.18 1.03
C GLN A 115 -9.67 18.74 1.63
N LYS A 116 -10.67 19.03 0.80
CA LYS A 116 -12.00 19.52 1.22
C LYS A 116 -12.97 18.42 1.67
N SER A 117 -12.54 17.16 1.67
CA SER A 117 -13.41 16.01 1.96
C SER A 117 -13.39 15.60 3.45
N PRO A 118 -14.42 14.86 3.93
CA PRO A 118 -14.42 14.30 5.28
C PRO A 118 -13.21 13.39 5.56
N TYR A 119 -12.70 12.71 4.52
CA TYR A 119 -11.50 11.87 4.62
C TYR A 119 -10.29 12.65 5.16
N PHE A 120 -10.03 13.86 4.64
CA PHE A 120 -8.91 14.67 5.12
C PHE A 120 -9.04 15.03 6.60
N ASN A 121 -10.25 15.38 7.04
CA ASN A 121 -10.50 15.76 8.42
C ASN A 121 -10.33 14.59 9.40
N GLN A 122 -10.73 13.38 9.01
CA GLN A 122 -10.65 12.18 9.84
C GLN A 122 -9.21 11.63 9.95
N VAL A 123 -8.46 11.65 8.85
CA VAL A 123 -7.14 11.00 8.75
C VAL A 123 -6.04 11.93 8.22
N LYS A 124 -5.98 13.16 8.73
CA LYS A 124 -5.06 14.25 8.31
C LYS A 124 -3.68 13.79 7.84
N LYS A 125 -2.91 13.08 8.68
CA LYS A 125 -1.54 12.63 8.35
C LYS A 125 -1.50 11.69 7.15
N ARG A 126 -2.39 10.70 7.11
CA ARG A 126 -2.53 9.76 5.98
C ARG A 126 -2.96 10.50 4.72
N ALA A 127 -3.92 11.41 4.85
CA ALA A 127 -4.45 12.19 3.75
C ALA A 127 -3.37 13.08 3.11
N SER A 128 -2.58 13.80 3.92
CA SER A 128 -1.47 14.62 3.43
C SER A 128 -0.45 13.82 2.63
N ARG A 129 0.00 12.66 3.14
CA ARG A 129 0.93 11.76 2.42
C ARG A 129 0.33 11.29 1.10
N ASN A 130 -0.93 10.86 1.11
CA ASN A 130 -1.60 10.38 -0.11
C ASN A 130 -1.75 11.49 -1.16
N MET A 131 -2.05 12.72 -0.73
CA MET A 131 -2.13 13.90 -1.60
C MET A 131 -0.78 14.22 -2.24
N GLU A 132 0.31 14.14 -1.47
CA GLU A 132 1.67 14.32 -1.98
C GLU A 132 2.01 13.29 -3.07
N ILE A 133 1.77 12.00 -2.80
CA ILE A 133 1.98 10.93 -3.77
C ILE A 133 1.10 11.11 -5.01
N LEU A 134 -0.16 11.51 -4.85
CA LEU A 134 -1.07 11.78 -5.98
C LEU A 134 -0.57 12.92 -6.86
N LYS A 135 -0.05 13.99 -6.25
CA LYS A 135 0.49 15.16 -6.94
C LYS A 135 1.73 14.78 -7.75
N LEU A 136 2.70 14.12 -7.10
CA LEU A 136 3.99 13.77 -7.70
C LEU A 136 3.87 12.63 -8.73
N GLY A 137 3.08 11.59 -8.44
CA GLY A 137 3.05 10.36 -9.24
C GLY A 137 4.37 9.57 -9.16
N GLY A 138 4.62 8.67 -10.11
CA GLY A 138 5.88 7.93 -10.21
C GLY A 138 6.81 8.40 -11.34
N CYS A 139 8.13 8.42 -11.12
CA CYS A 139 9.13 8.48 -12.20
C CYS A 139 9.33 7.08 -12.80
N GLU A 140 9.09 6.91 -14.10
CA GLU A 140 9.49 5.67 -14.79
C GLU A 140 11.03 5.49 -14.90
N LYS A 141 11.82 6.55 -14.69
CA LYS A 141 13.27 6.57 -14.97
C LYS A 141 14.16 6.52 -13.73
N HIS A 142 13.81 7.19 -12.63
CA HIS A 142 14.72 7.36 -11.46
C HIS A 142 14.54 6.32 -10.34
N CYS A 143 13.35 5.74 -10.17
CA CYS A 143 13.12 4.74 -9.12
C CYS A 143 13.97 3.48 -9.33
N LYS A 144 14.29 3.15 -10.60
CA LYS A 144 14.87 1.87 -11.05
C LYS A 144 16.30 1.57 -10.55
N LYS A 145 17.09 2.57 -10.14
CA LYS A 145 18.54 2.39 -9.92
C LYS A 145 18.99 2.23 -8.46
N LYS A 146 18.26 2.71 -7.45
CA LYS A 146 18.81 2.83 -6.07
C LYS A 146 18.45 1.68 -5.12
N TYR A 147 17.23 1.12 -5.20
CA TYR A 147 16.73 0.09 -4.28
C TYR A 147 16.40 -1.22 -4.99
N THR A 148 17.44 -1.98 -5.33
CA THR A 148 17.26 -3.40 -5.67
C THR A 148 16.85 -4.17 -4.42
N ILE A 149 16.05 -5.23 -4.59
CA ILE A 149 15.60 -6.10 -3.51
C ILE A 149 16.78 -6.71 -2.72
N GLU A 150 17.93 -6.90 -3.38
CA GLU A 150 19.19 -7.32 -2.76
C GLU A 150 19.68 -6.37 -1.66
N LYS A 151 19.59 -5.05 -1.87
CA LYS A 151 19.98 -4.07 -0.84
C LYS A 151 19.03 -4.10 0.36
N VAL A 152 17.74 -4.30 0.12
CA VAL A 152 16.74 -4.43 1.19
C VAL A 152 17.00 -5.71 1.98
N ILE A 153 17.17 -6.85 1.31
CA ILE A 153 17.53 -8.15 1.88
C ILE A 153 18.77 -8.04 2.78
N LYS A 154 19.83 -7.40 2.29
CA LYS A 154 21.07 -7.17 3.05
C LYS A 154 20.84 -6.27 4.26
N LYS A 155 20.09 -5.17 4.11
CA LYS A 155 19.74 -4.26 5.23
C LYS A 155 18.91 -4.94 6.32
N VAL A 156 18.08 -5.93 5.96
CA VAL A 156 17.27 -6.69 6.92
C VAL A 156 17.95 -7.95 7.46
N GLY A 157 19.23 -8.18 7.13
CA GLY A 157 20.02 -9.30 7.65
C GLY A 157 19.61 -10.67 7.09
N LEU A 158 19.01 -10.72 5.90
CA LEU A 158 18.71 -11.96 5.21
C LEU A 158 19.84 -12.34 4.24
N GLU A 159 20.16 -13.63 4.16
CA GLU A 159 21.10 -14.18 3.18
C GLU A 159 20.37 -14.90 2.06
N LEU A 160 20.72 -14.58 0.81
CA LEU A 160 20.23 -15.27 -0.39
C LEU A 160 21.02 -16.55 -0.61
N LYS A 161 20.34 -17.70 -0.67
CA LYS A 161 20.99 -18.99 -0.88
C LYS A 161 21.40 -19.27 -2.34
N SER A 162 20.96 -18.48 -3.32
CA SER A 162 21.43 -18.62 -4.71
C SER A 162 21.24 -17.35 -5.55
N LYS A 163 21.91 -17.31 -6.72
CA LYS A 163 21.80 -16.28 -7.79
C LYS A 163 20.41 -16.29 -8.47
N SER A 164 19.33 -16.39 -7.71
CA SER A 164 17.98 -16.28 -8.26
C SER A 164 17.80 -14.87 -8.80
N VAL A 165 17.57 -14.74 -10.11
CA VAL A 165 17.21 -13.47 -10.77
C VAL A 165 15.99 -12.92 -10.07
N MET A 166 16.21 -11.93 -9.21
CA MET A 166 15.19 -11.42 -8.32
C MET A 166 14.59 -10.17 -8.96
N PRO A 167 13.31 -10.21 -9.32
CA PRO A 167 12.65 -9.10 -9.99
C PRO A 167 12.53 -7.88 -9.08
N TYR A 168 12.25 -6.73 -9.71
CA TYR A 168 12.05 -5.45 -9.04
C TYR A 168 11.00 -5.58 -7.92
N PHE A 169 11.30 -5.08 -6.71
CA PHE A 169 10.48 -5.27 -5.50
C PHE A 169 9.01 -4.82 -5.66
N PHE A 170 8.73 -3.90 -6.59
CA PHE A 170 7.37 -3.41 -6.91
C PHE A 170 6.71 -4.05 -8.14
N ASN A 171 7.45 -4.85 -8.92
CA ASN A 171 6.90 -5.53 -10.09
C ASN A 171 6.42 -6.93 -9.71
N GLU A 172 5.19 -7.01 -9.18
CA GLU A 172 4.50 -8.28 -8.93
C GLU A 172 4.45 -9.21 -10.16
N TYR A 173 4.53 -8.65 -11.36
CA TYR A 173 4.45 -9.36 -12.64
C TYR A 173 5.68 -10.21 -12.97
N ASP A 174 6.80 -9.94 -12.31
CA ASP A 174 8.10 -10.49 -12.68
C ASP A 174 8.54 -11.60 -11.68
N LEU A 175 7.87 -11.68 -10.51
CA LEU A 175 7.99 -12.81 -9.56
C LEU A 175 7.30 -14.10 -10.06
N THR A 176 6.38 -13.98 -11.02
CA THR A 176 5.55 -15.08 -11.49
C THR A 176 6.11 -15.81 -12.72
N LYS A 177 7.21 -15.32 -13.31
CA LYS A 177 7.77 -15.83 -14.58
C LYS A 177 8.78 -16.98 -14.43
N ASN A 178 9.36 -17.22 -13.25
CA ASN A 178 10.39 -18.26 -13.07
C ASN A 178 9.84 -19.55 -12.45
N ALA A 179 10.26 -20.69 -13.02
CA ALA A 179 9.66 -22.02 -12.88
C ALA A 179 9.82 -22.71 -11.50
N ASN A 180 10.45 -22.09 -10.51
CA ASN A 180 10.58 -22.62 -9.15
C ASN A 180 9.97 -21.63 -8.13
N ARG A 181 8.65 -21.74 -7.89
CA ARG A 181 7.86 -20.76 -7.12
C ARG A 181 8.10 -20.77 -5.61
N LYS A 182 8.49 -21.90 -5.02
CA LYS A 182 8.53 -22.06 -3.54
C LYS A 182 9.56 -21.18 -2.84
N GLU A 183 10.77 -21.06 -3.38
CA GLU A 183 11.84 -20.29 -2.73
C GLU A 183 11.64 -18.78 -2.84
N PRO A 184 11.30 -18.21 -4.02
CA PRO A 184 10.92 -16.80 -4.14
C PRO A 184 9.70 -16.43 -3.29
N GLU A 185 8.68 -17.29 -3.20
CA GLU A 185 7.50 -17.05 -2.34
C GLU A 185 7.84 -17.07 -0.85
N ARG A 186 8.69 -18.03 -0.42
CA ARG A 186 9.18 -18.12 0.96
C ARG A 186 9.98 -16.87 1.33
N LEU A 187 10.94 -16.50 0.48
CA LEU A 187 11.82 -15.35 0.73
C LEU A 187 11.01 -14.06 0.75
N ARG A 188 10.08 -13.89 -0.20
CA ARG A 188 9.13 -12.76 -0.20
C ARG A 188 8.34 -12.69 1.09
N SER A 189 7.80 -13.81 1.55
CA SER A 189 7.03 -13.87 2.80
C SER A 189 7.88 -13.51 4.02
N GLN A 190 9.15 -13.94 4.06
CA GLN A 190 10.10 -13.59 5.12
C GLN A 190 10.46 -12.10 5.09
N ILE A 191 10.80 -11.56 3.92
CA ILE A 191 11.12 -10.13 3.74
C ILE A 191 9.93 -9.28 4.17
N ILE A 192 8.72 -9.60 3.68
CA ILE A 192 7.50 -8.88 4.07
C ILE A 192 7.29 -8.96 5.58
N SER A 193 7.41 -10.16 6.17
CA SER A 193 7.25 -10.34 7.61
C SER A 193 8.25 -9.48 8.40
N ILE A 194 9.52 -9.43 7.99
CA ILE A 194 10.54 -8.62 8.67
C ILE A 194 10.28 -7.13 8.48
N LEU A 195 10.02 -6.69 7.25
CA LEU A 195 9.73 -5.30 6.93
C LEU A 195 8.52 -4.77 7.70
N MET A 196 7.48 -5.58 7.86
CA MET A 196 6.24 -5.19 8.51
C MET A 196 6.29 -5.27 10.04
N LYS A 197 6.92 -6.33 10.58
CA LYS A 197 6.88 -6.59 12.03
C LYS A 197 7.97 -5.87 12.80
N THR A 198 9.12 -5.60 12.20
CA THR A 198 10.27 -5.03 12.92
C THR A 198 10.31 -3.49 12.81
N PRO A 199 10.76 -2.76 13.85
CA PRO A 199 10.99 -1.32 13.77
C PRO A 199 11.96 -0.94 12.64
N LYS A 200 13.06 -1.69 12.49
CA LYS A 200 14.05 -1.46 11.43
C LYS A 200 13.49 -1.69 10.04
N GLY A 201 12.67 -2.72 9.89
CA GLY A 201 11.93 -3.00 8.67
C GLY A 201 11.01 -1.85 8.27
N ARG A 202 10.25 -1.31 9.22
CA ARG A 202 9.37 -0.16 8.99
C ARG A 202 10.12 1.12 8.66
N GLU A 203 11.31 1.31 9.23
CA GLU A 203 12.20 2.42 8.86
C GLU A 203 12.67 2.32 7.40
N ILE A 204 13.10 1.12 6.97
CA ILE A 204 13.48 0.88 5.57
C ILE A 204 12.31 1.13 4.61
N LEU A 205 11.10 0.75 5.00
CA LEU A 205 9.89 1.04 4.22
C LEU A 205 9.60 2.54 4.13
N LYS A 206 9.78 3.27 5.23
CA LYS A 206 9.63 4.73 5.26
C LYS A 206 10.69 5.43 4.42
N GLU A 207 11.97 5.03 4.53
CA GLU A 207 13.04 5.50 3.66
C GLU A 207 12.70 5.28 2.19
N TYR A 208 12.19 4.09 1.85
CA TYR A 208 11.79 3.78 0.47
C TYR A 208 10.65 4.68 -0.02
N LEU A 209 9.60 4.85 0.79
CA LEU A 209 8.45 5.69 0.43
C LEU A 209 8.85 7.17 0.33
N ASN A 210 9.66 7.65 1.27
CA ASN A 210 10.15 9.02 1.32
C ASN A 210 11.12 9.31 0.18
N GLU A 211 12.13 8.48 -0.06
CA GLU A 211 13.07 8.69 -1.18
C GLU A 211 12.39 8.48 -2.54
N GLY A 212 11.38 7.61 -2.63
CA GLY A 212 10.53 7.51 -3.81
C GLY A 212 9.72 8.79 -4.10
N CYS A 213 9.43 9.60 -3.07
CA CYS A 213 8.78 10.91 -3.19
C CYS A 213 9.79 12.07 -3.30
N ILE A 214 10.95 11.99 -2.64
CA ILE A 214 11.98 13.04 -2.54
C ILE A 214 12.88 13.08 -3.78
N LEU A 215 13.19 11.93 -4.41
CA LEU A 215 13.97 11.88 -5.67
C LEU A 215 13.16 12.30 -6.91
N LEU A 216 11.96 12.88 -6.72
CA LEU A 216 11.10 13.45 -7.76
C LEU A 216 11.10 14.98 -7.76
N GLY A 217 11.81 15.59 -6.79
CA GLY A 217 11.89 17.03 -6.59
C GLY A 217 13.21 17.69 -6.98
N GLU A 218 14.10 16.98 -7.68
CA GLU A 218 15.32 17.53 -8.30
C GLU A 218 15.37 17.20 -9.80
#